data_AF-A0A419YI34-F1
#
_entry.id   AF-A0A419YI34-F1
#
_cell.length_a   1.000
_cell.length_b   1.000
_cell.length_c   1.000
_cell.angle_alpha   90.00
_cell.angle_beta   90.00
_cell.angle_gamma   90.00
#
_symmetry.space_group_name_H-M   'P 1'
#
loop_
_entity.id
_entity.type
_entity.pdbx_description
1 polymer ?
#
loop_
_entity_poly.entity_id
_entity_poly.type
_entity_poly.pdbx_seq_one_letter_code
_entity_poly.pdbx_strand_id
1 'polypeptide(L)'
;MSSGEDSGERNPFAPPPPGAPDQPWRPRVPPPPADGPGEQRPETDPWGRPQPEQPAGPKLDPADPTHRTARNALLSGFAALLAVLFGQLWIGFPLALLAVWYAVTVLRTPTEPVSDPFAPRPVRPQVPAALGALITGGLALLVSVGVFGMQFAYHDYLACVDSAATTEAAHSCAQEENVPAWVSALYMGPNE
;
A
#
# COMPACT_ATOMS: atom_id res chain seq x y z
N MET A 1 16.03 38.74 -41.51
CA MET A 1 16.15 38.71 -40.04
C MET A 1 14.78 38.33 -39.50
N SER A 2 14.62 37.11 -39.01
CA SER A 2 13.34 36.63 -38.47
C SER A 2 13.52 36.57 -36.95
N SER A 3 12.92 37.53 -36.26
CA SER A 3 12.97 37.69 -34.82
C SER A 3 12.37 36.46 -34.14
N GLY A 4 13.16 35.79 -33.31
CA GLY A 4 12.73 34.66 -32.50
C GLY A 4 12.05 35.14 -31.22
N GLU A 5 10.73 35.34 -31.26
CA GLU A 5 9.91 35.71 -30.10
C GLU A 5 8.53 35.01 -30.21
N ASP A 6 8.49 33.68 -30.08
CA ASP A 6 7.23 32.93 -29.91
C ASP A 6 7.46 31.48 -29.40
N SER A 7 8.52 31.23 -28.62
CA SER A 7 8.80 29.88 -28.10
C SER A 7 8.23 29.66 -26.69
N GLY A 8 7.81 30.73 -26.00
CA GLY A 8 7.22 30.68 -24.66
C GLY A 8 5.82 30.08 -24.65
N GLU A 9 4.96 30.51 -25.58
CA GLU A 9 3.55 30.08 -25.71
C GLU A 9 3.38 28.58 -26.00
N ARG A 10 4.39 27.95 -26.62
CA ARG A 10 4.42 26.51 -26.90
C ARG A 10 5.08 25.67 -25.81
N ASN A 11 5.67 26.30 -24.79
CA ASN A 11 6.32 25.59 -23.70
C ASN A 11 5.31 25.28 -22.58
N PRO A 12 4.95 23.99 -22.35
CA PRO A 12 3.96 23.61 -21.35
C PRO A 12 4.40 23.89 -19.90
N PHE A 13 5.67 24.29 -19.69
CA PHE A 13 6.27 24.62 -18.40
C PHE A 13 6.64 26.10 -18.22
N ALA A 14 6.22 27.00 -19.14
CA ALA A 14 6.54 28.43 -19.02
C ALA A 14 5.84 29.09 -17.81
N PRO A 15 6.52 30.01 -17.09
CA PRO A 15 5.91 30.80 -16.01
C PRO A 15 4.72 31.63 -16.52
N PRO A 16 3.75 31.97 -15.66
CA PRO A 16 2.58 32.75 -16.05
C PRO A 16 2.95 34.12 -16.62
N PRO A 17 2.23 34.60 -17.67
CA PRO A 17 2.49 35.92 -18.22
C PRO A 17 2.24 36.99 -17.14
N PRO A 18 3.02 38.08 -17.15
CA PRO A 18 2.89 39.14 -16.16
C PRO A 18 1.48 39.75 -16.19
N GLY A 19 0.80 39.77 -15.04
CA GLY A 19 -0.56 40.29 -14.88
C GLY A 19 -1.68 39.24 -14.89
N ALA A 20 -1.35 37.95 -15.04
CA ALA A 20 -2.33 36.88 -14.85
C ALA A 20 -2.71 36.71 -13.36
N PRO A 21 -3.97 36.37 -13.03
CA PRO A 21 -4.37 36.03 -11.67
C PRO A 21 -3.61 34.78 -11.17
N ASP A 22 -3.31 34.74 -9.88
CA ASP A 22 -2.64 33.60 -9.25
C ASP A 22 -3.52 32.34 -9.32
N GLN A 23 -2.96 31.27 -9.90
CA GLN A 23 -3.64 29.99 -10.04
C GLN A 23 -2.65 28.83 -9.85
N PRO A 24 -3.09 27.68 -9.29
CA PRO A 24 -2.24 26.53 -9.10
C PRO A 24 -1.69 26.03 -10.44
N TRP A 25 -0.41 25.65 -10.47
CA TRP A 25 0.29 25.27 -11.69
C TRP A 25 -0.41 24.12 -12.43
N ARG A 26 -0.66 24.29 -13.74
CA ARG A 26 -1.23 23.28 -14.63
C ARG A 26 -0.50 23.29 -15.98
N PRO A 27 -0.27 22.14 -16.63
CA PRO A 27 0.26 22.09 -17.99
C PRO A 27 -0.64 22.85 -18.97
N ARG A 28 -0.06 23.75 -19.78
CA ARG A 28 -0.80 24.45 -20.84
C ARG A 28 -1.00 23.49 -22.01
N VAL A 29 -2.22 23.01 -22.20
CA VAL A 29 -2.62 22.29 -23.42
C VAL A 29 -3.03 23.36 -24.45
N PRO A 30 -2.61 23.28 -25.72
CA PRO A 30 -3.04 24.23 -26.74
C PRO A 30 -4.57 24.27 -26.77
N PRO A 31 -5.19 25.47 -26.69
CA PRO A 31 -6.63 25.57 -26.89
C PRO A 31 -6.95 25.08 -28.31
N PRO A 32 -8.00 24.26 -28.50
CA PRO A 32 -8.46 23.95 -29.85
C PRO A 32 -8.83 25.27 -30.56
N PRO A 33 -8.66 25.36 -31.90
CA PRO A 33 -8.98 26.57 -32.64
C PRO A 33 -10.40 27.04 -32.34
N ALA A 34 -10.54 28.30 -31.94
CA ALA A 34 -11.82 28.87 -31.53
C ALA A 34 -12.68 29.19 -32.76
N ASP A 35 -13.68 28.35 -33.03
CA ASP A 35 -14.79 28.70 -33.92
C ASP A 35 -16.13 28.35 -33.24
N GLY A 36 -16.79 29.37 -32.68
CA GLY A 36 -18.24 29.40 -32.48
C GLY A 36 -18.83 28.65 -31.27
N PRO A 37 -20.04 29.04 -30.83
CA PRO A 37 -20.69 28.46 -29.66
C PRO A 37 -21.31 27.10 -29.99
N GLY A 38 -20.85 26.07 -29.27
CA GLY A 38 -21.56 24.80 -29.08
C GLY A 38 -21.67 23.90 -30.31
N GLU A 39 -20.62 23.14 -30.61
CA GLU A 39 -20.77 21.82 -31.21
C GLU A 39 -19.51 21.00 -30.92
N GLN A 40 -19.65 19.87 -30.21
CA GLN A 40 -18.56 18.92 -29.99
C GLN A 40 -18.23 18.27 -31.34
N ARG A 41 -17.23 18.80 -32.04
CA ARG A 41 -16.75 18.16 -33.27
C ARG A 41 -16.06 16.84 -32.92
N PRO A 42 -16.30 15.76 -33.69
CA PRO A 42 -15.61 14.49 -33.49
C PRO A 42 -14.10 14.71 -33.63
N GLU A 43 -13.35 14.22 -32.65
CA GLU A 43 -11.88 14.29 -32.61
C GLU A 43 -11.33 13.47 -33.79
N THR A 44 -10.88 14.17 -34.84
CA THR A 44 -10.22 13.56 -36.01
C THR A 44 -8.72 13.49 -35.77
N ASP A 45 -8.10 12.37 -36.17
CA ASP A 45 -6.65 12.22 -36.14
C ASP A 45 -5.95 13.22 -37.12
N PRO A 46 -4.62 13.41 -37.05
CA PRO A 46 -3.88 14.33 -37.93
C PRO A 46 -4.02 14.06 -39.44
N TRP A 47 -4.67 12.95 -39.82
CA TRP A 47 -4.93 12.52 -41.19
C TRP A 47 -6.43 12.60 -41.58
N GLY A 48 -7.26 13.25 -40.75
CA GLY A 48 -8.66 13.54 -41.05
C GLY A 48 -9.59 12.33 -41.01
N ARG A 49 -9.18 11.23 -40.36
CA ARG A 49 -10.03 10.04 -40.17
C ARG A 49 -10.83 10.19 -38.87
N PRO A 50 -12.12 9.79 -38.87
CA PRO A 50 -12.87 9.67 -37.63
C PRO A 50 -12.15 8.66 -36.72
N GLN A 51 -11.71 9.11 -35.55
CA GLN A 51 -11.19 8.21 -34.54
C GLN A 51 -12.39 7.34 -34.09
N PRO A 52 -12.32 6.00 -34.14
CA PRO A 52 -13.36 5.19 -33.49
C PRO A 52 -13.41 5.65 -32.03
N GLU A 53 -14.59 6.06 -31.55
CA GLU A 53 -14.80 6.46 -30.16
C GLU A 53 -14.32 5.33 -29.25
N GLN A 54 -13.08 5.47 -28.80
CA GLN A 54 -12.51 4.54 -27.86
C GLN A 54 -13.24 4.86 -26.57
N PRO A 55 -14.04 3.91 -26.01
CA PRO A 55 -14.78 4.18 -24.79
C PRO A 55 -13.78 4.68 -23.77
N ALA A 56 -13.96 5.94 -23.35
CA ALA A 56 -12.99 6.62 -22.51
C ALA A 56 -12.71 5.72 -21.32
N GLY A 57 -11.48 5.19 -21.24
CA GLY A 57 -11.09 4.30 -20.16
C GLY A 57 -11.42 4.99 -18.82
N PRO A 58 -11.78 4.22 -17.79
CA PRO A 58 -12.15 4.79 -16.50
C PRO A 58 -11.05 5.75 -16.06
N LYS A 59 -11.42 7.03 -15.89
CA LYS A 59 -10.47 8.07 -15.45
C LYS A 59 -10.08 7.74 -14.02
N LEU A 60 -8.85 7.27 -13.85
CA LEU A 60 -8.27 7.00 -12.54
C LEU A 60 -8.15 8.34 -11.80
N ASP A 61 -9.02 8.59 -10.83
CA ASP A 61 -8.94 9.77 -9.96
C ASP A 61 -7.94 9.50 -8.82
N PRO A 62 -6.77 10.17 -8.79
CA PRO A 62 -5.79 9.99 -7.71
C PRO A 62 -6.31 10.45 -6.34
N ALA A 63 -7.41 11.21 -6.29
CA ALA A 63 -8.03 11.67 -5.06
C ALA A 63 -8.99 10.66 -4.43
N ASP A 64 -9.32 9.57 -5.13
CA ASP A 64 -10.22 8.54 -4.61
C ASP A 64 -9.66 7.93 -3.30
N PRO A 65 -10.45 7.93 -2.20
CA PRO A 65 -10.03 7.36 -0.93
C PRO A 65 -9.65 5.87 -1.04
N THR A 66 -10.31 5.11 -1.93
CA THR A 66 -10.06 3.66 -2.08
C THR A 66 -8.65 3.39 -2.58
N HIS A 67 -8.21 4.11 -3.60
CA HIS A 67 -6.84 4.06 -4.12
C HIS A 67 -5.78 4.43 -3.07
N ARG A 68 -6.05 5.42 -2.22
CA ARG A 68 -5.15 5.80 -1.12
C ARG A 68 -5.04 4.69 -0.07
N THR A 69 -6.17 4.11 0.31
CA THR A 69 -6.20 3.01 1.30
C THR A 69 -5.51 1.76 0.76
N ALA A 70 -5.65 1.42 -0.52
CA ALA A 70 -4.96 0.28 -1.12
C ALA A 70 -3.44 0.46 -1.13
N ARG A 71 -2.95 1.68 -1.45
CA ARG A 71 -1.52 2.00 -1.35
C ARG A 71 -1.02 1.90 0.09
N ASN A 72 -1.77 2.43 1.05
CA ASN A 72 -1.41 2.36 2.46
C ASN A 72 -1.42 0.92 3.00
N ALA A 73 -2.33 0.07 2.53
CA ALA A 73 -2.34 -1.37 2.84
C ALA A 73 -1.04 -2.04 2.40
N LEU A 74 -0.60 -1.78 1.17
CA LEU A 74 0.61 -2.38 0.61
C LEU A 74 1.87 -1.90 1.33
N LEU A 75 1.96 -0.59 1.59
CA LEU A 75 3.08 0.01 2.32
C LEU A 75 3.17 -0.51 3.75
N SER A 76 2.05 -0.58 4.47
CA SER A 76 2.03 -1.11 5.85
C SER A 76 2.31 -2.61 5.89
N GLY A 77 1.78 -3.41 4.96
CA GLY A 77 2.05 -4.85 4.88
C GLY A 77 3.52 -5.16 4.59
N PHE A 78 4.12 -4.45 3.64
CA PHE A 78 5.55 -4.60 3.34
C PHE A 78 6.43 -4.14 4.51
N ALA A 79 6.11 -3.00 5.13
CA ALA A 79 6.83 -2.51 6.30
C ALA A 79 6.70 -3.46 7.50
N ALA A 80 5.54 -4.07 7.72
CA ALA A 80 5.33 -5.07 8.76
C ALA A 80 6.21 -6.31 8.54
N LEU A 81 6.26 -6.83 7.30
CA LEU A 81 7.10 -7.97 6.95
C LEU A 81 8.57 -7.67 7.25
N LEU A 82 9.07 -6.51 6.82
CA LEU A 82 10.45 -6.12 7.10
C LEU A 82 10.69 -5.96 8.61
N ALA A 83 9.80 -5.30 9.33
CA ALA A 83 9.96 -5.11 10.77
C ALA A 83 10.05 -6.45 11.52
N VAL A 84 9.20 -7.43 11.18
CA VAL A 84 9.27 -8.79 11.74
C VAL A 84 10.58 -9.48 11.34
N LEU A 85 10.97 -9.40 10.07
CA LEU A 85 12.21 -10.03 9.57
C LEU A 85 13.47 -9.50 10.26
N PHE A 86 13.51 -8.22 10.58
CA PHE A 86 14.64 -7.57 11.26
C PHE A 86 14.57 -7.63 12.80
N GLY A 87 13.59 -8.34 13.38
CA GLY A 87 13.44 -8.49 14.84
C GLY A 87 12.76 -7.32 15.55
N GLN A 88 12.29 -6.31 14.81
CA GLN A 88 11.62 -5.11 15.34
C GLN A 88 10.13 -5.38 15.60
N LEU A 89 9.85 -6.43 16.40
CA LEU A 89 8.49 -6.94 16.65
C LEU A 89 7.56 -5.90 17.29
N TRP A 90 8.08 -5.01 18.12
CA TRP A 90 7.32 -3.92 18.75
C TRP A 90 6.70 -2.95 17.73
N ILE A 91 7.36 -2.75 16.59
CA ILE A 91 6.86 -1.92 15.48
C ILE A 91 6.15 -2.82 14.44
N GLY A 92 6.60 -4.06 14.27
CA GLY A 92 6.00 -5.03 13.36
C GLY A 92 4.56 -5.36 13.70
N PHE A 93 4.25 -5.58 14.99
CA PHE A 93 2.90 -5.90 15.45
C PHE A 93 1.85 -4.83 15.08
N PRO A 94 2.01 -3.53 15.43
CA PRO A 94 1.04 -2.51 15.07
C PRO A 94 0.96 -2.29 13.55
N LEU A 95 2.07 -2.41 12.82
CA LEU A 95 2.05 -2.31 11.35
C LEU A 95 1.28 -3.47 10.71
N ALA A 96 1.43 -4.69 11.22
CA ALA A 96 0.69 -5.86 10.74
C ALA A 96 -0.81 -5.71 10.98
N LEU A 97 -1.21 -5.24 12.16
CA LEU A 97 -2.61 -4.94 12.48
C LEU A 97 -3.19 -3.86 11.55
N LEU A 98 -2.41 -2.79 11.32
CA LEU A 98 -2.79 -1.70 10.43
C LEU A 98 -2.95 -2.17 8.97
N ALA A 99 -2.06 -3.06 8.50
CA ALA A 99 -2.13 -3.66 7.17
C ALA A 99 -3.40 -4.48 6.98
N VAL A 100 -3.75 -5.33 7.95
CA VAL A 100 -4.99 -6.12 7.92
C VAL A 100 -6.21 -5.18 7.93
N TRP A 101 -6.19 -4.12 8.73
CA TRP A 101 -7.28 -3.14 8.77
C TRP A 101 -7.48 -2.46 7.41
N TYR A 102 -6.42 -1.92 6.79
CA TYR A 102 -6.51 -1.30 5.46
C TYR A 102 -6.91 -2.30 4.37
N ALA A 103 -6.42 -3.54 4.42
CA ALA A 103 -6.83 -4.57 3.46
C ALA A 103 -8.32 -4.88 3.57
N VAL A 104 -8.82 -5.04 4.80
CA VAL A 104 -10.25 -5.30 5.06
C VAL A 104 -11.12 -4.10 4.64
N THR A 105 -10.68 -2.86 4.84
CA THR A 105 -11.45 -1.68 4.41
C THR A 105 -11.58 -1.61 2.89
N VAL A 106 -10.51 -1.90 2.14
CA VAL A 106 -10.56 -1.96 0.66
C VAL A 106 -11.46 -3.10 0.18
N LEU A 107 -11.35 -4.28 0.80
CA LEU A 107 -12.15 -5.46 0.43
C LEU A 107 -13.65 -5.30 0.71
N ARG A 108 -14.03 -4.41 1.64
CA ARG A 108 -15.43 -4.07 1.92
C ARG A 108 -16.05 -3.10 0.93
N THR A 109 -15.27 -2.54 0.00
CA THR A 109 -15.83 -1.60 -1.00
C THR A 109 -16.81 -2.33 -1.92
N PRO A 110 -18.07 -1.86 -2.02
CA PRO A 110 -19.09 -2.56 -2.79
C PRO A 110 -18.71 -2.68 -4.25
N THR A 111 -19.11 -3.78 -4.88
CA THR A 111 -18.95 -3.96 -6.31
C THR A 111 -20.03 -3.19 -7.07
N GLU A 112 -19.65 -2.39 -8.07
CA GLU A 112 -20.64 -1.79 -8.96
C GLU A 112 -21.42 -2.91 -9.65
N PRO A 113 -22.77 -2.84 -9.64
CA PRO A 113 -23.58 -3.83 -10.32
C PRO A 113 -23.30 -3.77 -11.81
N VAL A 114 -23.00 -4.92 -12.40
CA VAL A 114 -22.88 -5.06 -13.85
C VAL A 114 -24.28 -4.87 -14.43
N SER A 115 -24.52 -3.72 -15.06
CA SER A 115 -25.81 -3.39 -15.68
C SER A 115 -26.06 -4.15 -16.98
N ASP A 116 -25.01 -4.60 -17.66
CA ASP A 116 -25.08 -5.36 -18.91
C ASP A 116 -24.31 -6.68 -18.78
N PRO A 117 -24.98 -7.85 -18.84
CA PRO A 117 -24.36 -9.18 -18.78
C PRO A 117 -23.27 -9.42 -19.82
N PHE A 118 -23.30 -8.68 -20.94
CA PHE A 118 -22.36 -8.83 -22.05
C PHE A 118 -21.27 -7.76 -22.05
N ALA A 119 -21.34 -6.76 -21.16
CA ALA A 119 -20.28 -5.77 -21.03
C ALA A 119 -19.00 -6.39 -20.44
N PRO A 120 -17.80 -6.01 -20.93
CA PRO A 120 -16.54 -6.39 -20.31
C PRO A 120 -16.55 -5.98 -18.83
N ARG A 121 -16.24 -6.92 -17.92
CA ARG A 121 -16.18 -6.61 -16.48
C ARG A 121 -15.06 -5.59 -16.23
N PRO A 122 -15.33 -4.48 -15.52
CA PRO A 122 -14.28 -3.56 -15.13
C PRO A 122 -13.30 -4.27 -14.18
N VAL A 123 -12.02 -4.36 -14.58
CA VAL A 123 -10.96 -4.92 -13.75
C VAL A 123 -10.72 -3.96 -12.58
N ARG A 124 -10.78 -4.45 -11.34
CA ARG A 124 -10.44 -3.66 -10.14
C ARG A 124 -8.92 -3.74 -9.88
N PRO A 125 -8.13 -2.71 -10.20
CA PRO A 125 -6.69 -2.76 -9.97
C PRO A 125 -6.32 -2.82 -8.47
N GLN A 126 -7.24 -2.47 -7.57
CA GLN A 126 -7.03 -2.43 -6.13
C GLN A 126 -7.10 -3.80 -5.42
N VAL A 127 -7.80 -4.78 -5.99
CA VAL A 127 -8.03 -6.08 -5.33
C VAL A 127 -6.76 -6.93 -5.21
N PRO A 128 -5.90 -7.06 -6.25
CA PRO A 128 -4.64 -7.80 -6.12
C PRO A 128 -3.70 -7.21 -5.05
N ALA A 129 -3.64 -5.88 -4.98
CA ALA A 129 -2.83 -5.16 -4.00
C ALA A 129 -3.32 -5.40 -2.56
N ALA A 130 -4.63 -5.32 -2.33
CA ALA A 130 -5.23 -5.57 -1.02
C ALA A 130 -5.04 -7.03 -0.58
N LEU A 131 -5.16 -7.99 -1.50
CA LEU A 131 -4.96 -9.41 -1.20
C LEU A 131 -3.50 -9.71 -0.82
N GLY A 132 -2.54 -9.14 -1.55
CA GLY A 132 -1.12 -9.28 -1.22
C GLY A 132 -0.78 -8.71 0.16
N ALA A 133 -1.34 -7.54 0.48
CA ALA A 133 -1.19 -6.93 1.81
C ALA A 133 -1.85 -7.77 2.92
N LEU A 134 -3.02 -8.37 2.66
CA LEU A 134 -3.71 -9.21 3.63
C LEU A 134 -2.92 -10.47 3.97
N ILE A 135 -2.38 -11.16 2.96
CA ILE A 135 -1.59 -12.38 3.16
C ILE A 135 -0.29 -12.04 3.90
N THR A 136 0.43 -11.02 3.42
CA THR A 136 1.72 -10.63 3.98
C THR A 136 1.57 -10.09 5.41
N GLY A 137 0.63 -9.17 5.63
CA GLY A 137 0.33 -8.60 6.93
C GLY A 137 -0.26 -9.63 7.90
N GLY A 138 -1.11 -10.53 7.42
CA GLY A 138 -1.68 -11.62 8.23
C GLY A 138 -0.62 -12.60 8.72
N LEU A 139 0.30 -13.01 7.85
CA LEU A 139 1.43 -13.86 8.26
C LEU A 139 2.33 -13.15 9.29
N ALA A 140 2.68 -11.89 9.04
CA ALA A 140 3.46 -11.09 9.98
C ALA A 140 2.75 -10.94 11.34
N LEU A 141 1.42 -10.78 11.35
CA LEU A 141 0.62 -10.71 12.55
C LEU A 141 0.62 -12.02 13.33
N LEU A 142 0.44 -13.17 12.65
CA LEU A 142 0.48 -14.50 13.28
C LEU A 142 1.83 -14.76 13.96
N VAL A 143 2.94 -14.45 13.27
CA VAL A 143 4.28 -14.59 13.83
C VAL A 143 4.46 -13.68 15.05
N SER A 144 4.08 -12.41 14.93
CA SER A 144 4.20 -11.45 16.03
C SER A 144 3.39 -11.86 17.27
N VAL A 145 2.13 -12.28 17.07
CA VAL A 145 1.26 -12.77 18.15
C VAL A 145 1.86 -14.03 18.79
N GLY A 146 2.42 -14.95 18.00
CA GLY A 146 3.09 -16.14 18.51
C GLY A 146 4.26 -15.78 19.42
N VAL A 147 5.15 -14.88 18.99
CA VAL A 147 6.32 -14.48 19.79
C VAL A 147 5.91 -13.70 21.04
N PHE A 148 5.06 -12.69 20.93
CA PHE A 148 4.60 -11.93 22.11
C PHE A 148 3.81 -12.81 23.08
N GLY A 149 2.98 -13.72 22.57
CA GLY A 149 2.24 -14.69 23.38
C GLY A 149 3.18 -15.64 24.12
N MET A 150 4.24 -16.11 23.46
CA MET A 150 5.29 -16.93 24.09
C MET A 150 5.98 -16.18 25.24
N GLN A 151 6.43 -14.95 25.00
CA GLN A 151 7.08 -14.11 26.00
C GLN A 151 6.16 -13.86 27.20
N PHE A 152 4.87 -13.62 26.95
CA PHE A 152 3.90 -13.38 28.01
C PHE A 152 3.59 -14.64 28.82
N ALA A 153 3.41 -15.78 28.15
CA ALA A 153 3.05 -17.04 28.81
C ALA A 153 4.20 -17.62 29.64
N TYR A 154 5.45 -17.37 29.26
CA TYR A 154 6.66 -17.90 29.91
C TYR A 154 7.53 -16.79 30.52
N HIS A 155 6.95 -15.65 30.89
CA HIS A 155 7.69 -14.50 31.38
C HIS A 155 8.56 -14.85 32.60
N ASP A 156 8.02 -15.59 33.56
CA ASP A 156 8.69 -15.89 34.82
C ASP A 156 9.86 -16.86 34.61
N TYR A 157 9.67 -17.91 33.81
CA TYR A 157 10.74 -18.74 33.28
C TYR A 157 11.82 -17.92 32.57
N LEU A 158 11.46 -17.06 31.62
CA LEU A 158 12.44 -16.26 30.86
C LEU A 158 13.20 -15.29 31.76
N ALA A 159 12.55 -14.67 32.74
CA ALA A 159 13.19 -13.81 33.73
C ALA A 159 14.14 -14.60 34.65
N CYS A 160 13.78 -15.83 35.03
CA CYS A 160 14.67 -16.73 35.78
C CYS A 160 15.91 -17.08 34.96
N VAL A 161 15.74 -17.44 33.69
CA VAL A 161 16.86 -17.78 32.79
C VAL A 161 17.77 -16.59 32.55
N ASP A 162 17.23 -15.39 32.35
CA ASP A 162 18.00 -14.15 32.18
C ASP A 162 18.79 -13.76 33.43
N SER A 163 18.34 -14.17 34.63
CA SER A 163 19.00 -13.89 35.91
C SER A 163 19.90 -15.02 36.41
N ALA A 164 19.95 -16.16 35.71
CA ALA A 164 20.75 -17.31 36.09
C ALA A 164 22.26 -17.04 35.90
N ALA A 165 23.04 -17.26 36.95
CA ALA A 165 24.50 -17.09 36.90
C ALA A 165 25.23 -18.30 36.30
N THR A 166 24.58 -19.47 36.22
CA THR A 166 25.15 -20.73 35.72
C THR A 166 24.15 -21.47 34.83
N THR A 167 24.66 -22.32 33.94
CA THR A 167 23.82 -23.19 33.10
C THR A 167 22.99 -24.17 33.93
N GLU A 168 23.53 -24.67 35.03
CA GLU A 168 22.80 -25.56 35.96
C GLU A 168 21.63 -24.82 36.64
N ALA A 169 21.82 -23.55 37.03
CA ALA A 169 20.75 -22.71 37.55
C ALA A 169 19.68 -22.38 36.49
N ALA A 170 20.09 -22.21 35.23
CA ALA A 170 19.15 -22.02 34.12
C ALA A 170 18.26 -23.28 33.95
N HIS A 171 18.85 -24.48 34.02
CA HIS A 171 18.08 -25.72 33.92
C HIS A 171 17.10 -25.93 35.09
N SER A 172 17.45 -25.51 36.32
CA SER A 172 16.51 -25.59 37.45
C SER A 172 15.27 -24.71 37.26
N CYS A 173 15.38 -23.58 36.55
CA CYS A 173 14.22 -22.72 36.24
C CYS A 173 13.13 -23.48 35.46
N ALA A 174 13.51 -24.32 34.49
CA ALA A 174 12.55 -25.09 33.69
C ALA A 174 11.80 -26.14 34.53
N GLN A 175 12.48 -26.71 35.53
CA GLN A 175 11.93 -27.73 36.42
C GLN A 175 10.98 -27.14 37.45
N GLU A 176 11.28 -25.95 37.98
CA GLU A 176 10.42 -25.24 38.94
C GLU A 176 9.10 -24.78 38.30
N GLU A 177 9.16 -24.24 37.08
CA GLU A 177 7.97 -23.74 36.37
C GLU A 177 7.24 -24.81 35.54
N ASN A 178 7.72 -26.05 35.55
CA ASN A 178 7.16 -27.18 34.79
C ASN A 178 6.93 -26.84 33.29
N VAL A 179 7.94 -26.22 32.68
CA VAL A 179 7.89 -25.73 31.29
C VAL A 179 7.99 -26.91 30.31
N PRO A 180 7.24 -26.91 29.18
CA PRO A 180 7.35 -27.98 28.20
C PRO A 180 8.77 -28.09 27.60
N ALA A 181 9.27 -29.31 27.41
CA ALA A 181 10.63 -29.57 26.95
C ALA A 181 10.99 -28.91 25.60
N TRP A 182 10.01 -28.70 24.71
CA TRP A 182 10.24 -28.01 23.43
C TRP A 182 10.55 -26.52 23.63
N VAL A 183 10.02 -25.89 24.68
CA VAL A 183 10.26 -24.48 24.99
C VAL A 183 11.66 -24.31 25.57
N SER A 184 12.03 -25.15 26.54
CA SER A 184 13.37 -25.10 27.13
C SER A 184 14.45 -25.42 26.11
N ALA A 185 14.25 -26.42 25.26
CA ALA A 185 15.17 -26.75 24.17
C ALA A 185 15.34 -25.60 23.16
N LEU A 186 14.30 -24.80 22.92
CA LEU A 186 14.35 -23.68 21.98
C LEU A 186 15.18 -22.49 22.50
N TYR A 187 15.24 -22.28 23.81
CA TYR A 187 15.95 -21.16 24.44
C TYR A 187 17.31 -21.54 25.03
N MET A 188 17.45 -22.73 25.62
CA MET A 188 18.71 -23.19 26.24
C MET A 188 19.56 -24.07 25.31
N GLY A 189 18.98 -24.55 24.22
CA GLY A 189 19.59 -25.60 23.38
C GLY A 189 19.28 -27.01 23.89
N PRO A 190 19.66 -28.05 23.12
CA PRO A 190 19.44 -29.44 23.53
C PRO A 190 20.25 -29.76 24.79
N ASN A 191 19.65 -30.52 25.71
CA ASN A 191 20.34 -31.04 26.90
C ASN A 191 21.37 -32.09 26.42
N GLU A 192 22.65 -31.72 26.37
CA GLU A 192 23.76 -32.67 26.18
C GLU A 192 24.15 -33.36 27.50
#